data_AF-G5GF34-F1
#
_entry.id   AF-G5GF34-F1
#
_cell.length_a   1.000
_cell.length_b   1.000
_cell.length_c   1.000
_cell.angle_alpha   90.00
_cell.angle_beta   90.00
_cell.angle_gamma   90.00
#
_symmetry.space_group_name_H-M   'P 1'
#
loop_
_entity.id
_entity.type
_entity.pdbx_description
1 polymer ?
#
loop_
_entity_poly.entity_id
_entity_poly.type
_entity_poly.pdbx_seq_one_letter_code
_entity_poly.pdbx_strand_id
1 'polypeptide(L)'
;MYYKENKKDYTQRVFGIIGNPIGHSLSPVMHNIISRESGVHALYVPFCVKSSLEAAINGAYSLGIIGLNITLPYKKEVLKYIHDIDSGAYALGAVNTLVYGEKGYKGYNTDFYGLKKSVIDHGIDIEDQHVIILGTGGAARAAAHVAISLKAESITISGRNAGHAVLLKEELKNYIKNTGTYVKTYINSCSMELMQKETRAYDDKDSNGYIVFQTTPVGMYPDINGCIMEDKGFYKKCKAGIELVYNPLKTRFIISMEEAGKTAVNGLDMLINQGILSWELWNDGMTVNSYIRKKIKLELEKLLNN
;
A
#
# COMPACT_ATOMS: atom_id res chain seq x y z
N MET A 1 -5.16 40.75 -24.81
CA MET A 1 -6.44 40.87 -25.54
C MET A 1 -7.44 39.92 -24.91
N TYR A 2 -8.51 40.47 -24.37
CA TYR A 2 -9.63 39.73 -23.76
C TYR A 2 -10.27 38.76 -24.76
N TYR A 3 -10.57 37.55 -24.31
CA TYR A 3 -11.71 36.79 -24.81
C TYR A 3 -12.65 36.50 -23.64
N LYS A 4 -13.67 37.36 -23.50
CA LYS A 4 -14.92 37.01 -22.81
C LYS A 4 -15.81 36.36 -23.87
N GLU A 5 -15.90 35.03 -23.85
CA GLU A 5 -16.96 34.27 -24.54
C GLU A 5 -17.23 32.99 -23.73
N ASN A 6 -18.51 32.63 -23.59
CA ASN A 6 -18.98 31.33 -23.11
C ASN A 6 -18.48 30.20 -24.03
N LYS A 7 -17.18 29.90 -24.00
CA LYS A 7 -16.62 28.74 -24.70
C LYS A 7 -16.83 27.53 -23.82
N LYS A 8 -17.48 26.50 -24.39
CA LYS A 8 -17.41 25.14 -23.85
C LYS A 8 -15.92 24.81 -23.69
N ASP A 9 -15.47 24.72 -22.46
CA ASP A 9 -14.15 24.23 -22.14
C ASP A 9 -14.16 22.72 -22.34
N TYR A 10 -13.52 22.27 -23.41
CA TYR A 10 -13.37 20.85 -23.73
C TYR A 10 -12.11 20.25 -23.09
N THR A 11 -11.37 21.02 -22.29
CA THR A 11 -10.15 20.52 -21.66
C THR A 11 -10.51 19.52 -20.58
N GLN A 12 -9.91 18.32 -20.68
CA GLN A 12 -9.99 17.31 -19.64
C GLN A 12 -8.70 17.35 -18.84
N ARG A 13 -8.83 17.29 -17.52
CA ARG A 13 -7.67 17.10 -16.64
C ARG A 13 -7.10 15.70 -16.88
N VAL A 14 -5.79 15.59 -16.99
CA VAL A 14 -5.13 14.29 -17.14
C VAL A 14 -4.44 13.93 -15.83
N PHE A 15 -4.73 12.73 -15.37
CA PHE A 15 -4.06 12.03 -14.29
C PHE A 15 -3.46 10.74 -14.85
N GLY A 16 -2.57 10.11 -14.11
CA GLY A 16 -2.12 8.79 -14.52
C GLY A 16 -1.28 8.04 -13.51
N ILE A 17 -0.80 6.88 -13.94
CA ILE A 17 0.13 6.04 -13.18
C ILE A 17 1.36 5.73 -14.01
N ILE A 18 2.54 5.97 -13.44
CA ILE A 18 3.84 5.63 -14.04
C ILE A 18 4.38 4.34 -13.41
N GLY A 19 4.77 3.40 -14.26
CA GLY A 19 5.38 2.13 -13.84
C GLY A 19 5.89 1.30 -15.02
N ASN A 20 6.58 0.20 -14.73
CA ASN A 20 7.02 -0.75 -15.73
C ASN A 20 7.24 -2.15 -15.12
N PRO A 21 6.44 -3.18 -15.49
CA PRO A 21 5.25 -3.12 -16.35
C PRO A 21 4.08 -2.41 -15.64
N ILE A 22 3.07 -1.98 -16.42
CA ILE A 22 1.89 -1.26 -15.89
C ILE A 22 0.53 -1.74 -16.42
N GLY A 23 0.52 -2.60 -17.45
CA GLY A 23 -0.72 -2.98 -18.17
C GLY A 23 -1.79 -3.66 -17.32
N HIS A 24 -1.44 -4.22 -16.16
CA HIS A 24 -2.37 -4.91 -15.26
C HIS A 24 -2.87 -4.03 -14.11
N SER A 25 -2.53 -2.73 -14.09
CA SER A 25 -2.99 -1.83 -13.03
C SER A 25 -4.50 -1.65 -13.08
N LEU A 26 -5.16 -1.80 -11.92
CA LEU A 26 -6.58 -1.49 -11.73
C LEU A 26 -6.82 -0.01 -11.40
N SER A 27 -5.77 0.80 -11.18
CA SER A 27 -5.89 2.22 -10.85
C SER A 27 -6.65 3.02 -11.92
N PRO A 28 -6.44 2.82 -13.24
CA PRO A 28 -7.24 3.47 -14.27
C PRO A 28 -8.73 3.20 -14.16
N VAL A 29 -9.15 1.98 -13.84
CA VAL A 29 -10.58 1.66 -13.67
C VAL A 29 -11.14 2.44 -12.49
N MET A 30 -10.48 2.37 -11.33
CA MET A 30 -10.88 3.05 -10.12
C MET A 30 -10.99 4.57 -10.30
N HIS A 31 -9.93 5.23 -10.79
CA HIS A 31 -9.92 6.69 -10.89
C HIS A 31 -10.88 7.22 -11.95
N ASN A 32 -11.08 6.51 -13.05
CA ASN A 32 -12.09 6.90 -14.05
C ASN A 32 -13.53 6.73 -13.51
N ILE A 33 -13.78 5.77 -12.61
CA ILE A 33 -15.04 5.71 -11.85
C ILE A 33 -15.15 6.95 -10.96
N ILE A 34 -14.14 7.26 -10.14
CA ILE A 34 -14.18 8.45 -9.26
C ILE A 34 -14.46 9.71 -10.07
N SER A 35 -13.75 9.91 -11.18
CA SER A 35 -13.92 11.08 -12.05
C SER A 35 -15.37 11.23 -12.54
N ARG A 36 -15.95 10.15 -13.08
CA ARG A 36 -17.31 10.16 -13.61
C ARG A 36 -18.35 10.41 -12.51
N GLU A 37 -18.22 9.74 -11.37
CA GLU A 37 -19.22 9.84 -10.30
C GLU A 37 -19.10 11.15 -9.49
N SER A 38 -17.92 11.78 -9.46
CA SER A 38 -17.69 13.08 -8.82
C SER A 38 -17.99 14.27 -9.72
N GLY A 39 -18.32 14.05 -11.00
CA GLY A 39 -18.53 15.13 -11.97
C GLY A 39 -17.26 15.86 -12.37
N VAL A 40 -16.09 15.32 -12.04
CA VAL A 40 -14.79 15.85 -12.45
C VAL A 40 -14.51 15.43 -13.89
N HIS A 41 -14.32 16.41 -14.78
CA HIS A 41 -13.90 16.18 -16.16
C HIS A 41 -12.42 15.80 -16.24
N ALA A 42 -12.09 14.55 -15.91
CA ALA A 42 -10.72 14.04 -15.97
C ALA A 42 -10.62 12.64 -16.56
N LEU A 43 -9.42 12.32 -17.05
CA LEU A 43 -9.02 10.99 -17.48
C LEU A 43 -7.83 10.52 -16.65
N TYR A 44 -7.85 9.26 -16.26
CA TYR A 44 -6.73 8.58 -15.63
C TYR A 44 -6.17 7.50 -16.55
N VAL A 45 -4.88 7.61 -16.90
CA VAL A 45 -4.25 6.72 -17.88
C VAL A 45 -2.94 6.09 -17.38
N PRO A 46 -2.61 4.86 -17.80
CA PRO A 46 -1.32 4.25 -17.49
C PRO A 46 -0.22 4.75 -18.44
N PHE A 47 0.90 5.16 -17.88
CA PHE A 47 2.12 5.56 -18.60
C PHE A 47 3.24 4.54 -18.35
N CYS A 48 3.56 3.75 -19.38
CA CYS A 48 4.66 2.79 -19.32
C CYS A 48 5.99 3.47 -19.66
N VAL A 49 6.81 3.76 -18.65
CA VAL A 49 8.13 4.38 -18.85
C VAL A 49 9.14 3.28 -19.14
N LYS A 50 9.73 3.30 -20.34
CA LYS A 50 10.69 2.27 -20.78
C LYS A 50 12.16 2.68 -20.66
N SER A 51 12.44 3.99 -20.66
CA SER A 51 13.79 4.53 -20.78
C SER A 51 14.16 5.47 -19.64
N SER A 52 13.67 6.71 -19.65
CA SER A 52 14.05 7.74 -18.69
C SER A 52 12.85 8.16 -17.84
N LEU A 53 12.92 7.89 -16.53
CA LEU A 53 11.95 8.39 -15.57
C LEU A 53 12.02 9.92 -15.49
N GLU A 54 13.21 10.50 -15.51
CA GLU A 54 13.41 11.95 -15.51
C GLU A 54 12.65 12.64 -16.65
N ALA A 55 12.83 12.16 -17.88
CA ALA A 55 12.16 12.71 -19.05
C ALA A 55 10.63 12.58 -18.95
N ALA A 56 10.15 11.47 -18.39
CA ALA A 56 8.72 11.26 -18.17
C ALA A 56 8.14 12.24 -17.14
N ILE A 57 8.83 12.45 -16.01
CA ILE A 57 8.39 13.39 -14.96
C ILE A 57 8.42 14.83 -15.46
N ASN A 58 9.53 15.24 -16.09
CA ASN A 58 9.69 16.60 -16.63
C ASN A 58 8.69 16.88 -17.77
N GLY A 59 8.49 15.89 -18.65
CA GLY A 59 7.49 15.97 -19.72
C GLY A 59 6.07 16.07 -19.17
N ALA A 60 5.71 15.25 -18.19
CA ALA A 60 4.39 15.30 -17.56
C ALA A 60 4.13 16.64 -16.87
N TYR A 61 5.13 17.19 -16.17
CA TYR A 61 5.06 18.52 -15.57
C TYR A 61 4.85 19.61 -16.64
N SER A 62 5.60 19.53 -17.74
CA SER A 62 5.51 20.49 -18.85
C SER A 62 4.17 20.42 -19.60
N LEU A 63 3.55 19.24 -19.62
CA LEU A 63 2.21 19.01 -20.19
C LEU A 63 1.07 19.41 -19.25
N GLY A 64 1.37 19.82 -18.01
CA GLY A 64 0.34 20.19 -17.02
C GLY A 64 -0.45 19.01 -16.46
N ILE A 65 0.12 17.80 -16.41
CA ILE A 65 -0.52 16.64 -15.76
C ILE A 65 -0.60 16.91 -14.26
N ILE A 66 -1.82 16.98 -13.72
CA ILE A 66 -2.06 17.53 -12.37
C ILE A 66 -1.69 16.54 -11.26
N GLY A 67 -1.74 15.24 -11.56
CA GLY A 67 -1.45 14.21 -10.58
C GLY A 67 -1.01 12.90 -11.20
N LEU A 68 -0.01 12.27 -10.57
CA LEU A 68 0.53 11.00 -11.02
C LEU A 68 0.69 10.06 -9.84
N ASN A 69 0.22 8.83 -9.95
CA ASN A 69 0.75 7.76 -9.12
C ASN A 69 2.05 7.23 -9.69
N ILE A 70 2.92 6.75 -8.80
CA ILE A 70 4.18 6.09 -9.12
C ILE A 70 4.12 4.67 -8.56
N THR A 71 4.42 3.68 -9.38
CA THR A 71 4.53 2.28 -8.94
C THR A 71 5.89 1.68 -9.31
N LEU A 72 6.03 0.37 -9.10
CA LEU A 72 7.26 -0.36 -9.40
C LEU A 72 7.77 -0.06 -10.83
N PRO A 73 9.10 0.06 -11.01
CA PRO A 73 10.15 0.06 -9.99
C PRO A 73 10.47 1.46 -9.41
N TYR A 74 9.70 2.50 -9.78
CA TYR A 74 10.13 3.89 -9.71
C TYR A 74 9.88 4.62 -8.38
N LYS A 75 9.20 3.99 -7.40
CA LYS A 75 8.81 4.65 -6.13
C LYS A 75 9.97 5.27 -5.34
N LYS A 76 11.19 4.75 -5.51
CA LYS A 76 12.41 5.33 -4.90
C LYS A 76 13.15 6.26 -5.84
N GLU A 77 13.25 5.91 -7.11
CA GLU A 77 14.00 6.68 -8.11
C GLU A 77 13.40 8.06 -8.34
N VAL A 78 12.06 8.17 -8.28
CA VAL A 78 11.32 9.43 -8.48
C VAL A 78 11.71 10.53 -7.50
N LEU A 79 12.27 10.17 -6.33
CA LEU A 79 12.76 11.14 -5.34
C LEU A 79 13.82 12.10 -5.89
N LYS A 80 14.54 11.69 -6.95
CA LYS A 80 15.56 12.53 -7.60
C LYS A 80 14.96 13.63 -8.49
N TYR A 81 13.67 13.52 -8.83
CA TYR A 81 13.03 14.31 -9.88
C TYR A 81 11.82 15.12 -9.38
N ILE A 82 11.60 15.13 -8.06
CA ILE A 82 10.52 15.90 -7.42
C ILE A 82 11.10 17.14 -6.72
N HIS A 83 10.27 18.16 -6.54
CA HIS A 83 10.68 19.41 -5.92
C HIS A 83 10.59 19.40 -4.40
N ASP A 84 9.54 18.76 -3.86
CA ASP A 84 9.26 18.70 -2.44
C ASP A 84 8.71 17.31 -2.06
N ILE A 85 8.74 16.97 -0.77
CA ILE A 85 8.27 15.68 -0.25
C ILE A 85 7.55 15.85 1.08
N ASP A 86 6.41 15.17 1.21
CA ASP A 86 5.69 15.04 2.46
C ASP A 86 6.53 14.33 3.54
N SER A 87 6.40 14.74 4.80
CA SER A 87 7.20 14.20 5.91
C SER A 87 7.00 12.70 6.12
N GLY A 88 5.78 12.19 5.89
CA GLY A 88 5.48 10.77 5.95
C GLY A 88 6.13 9.99 4.81
N ALA A 89 6.08 10.54 3.59
CA ALA A 89 6.75 9.95 2.43
C ALA A 89 8.29 9.94 2.58
N TYR A 90 8.84 11.00 3.15
CA TYR A 90 10.27 11.12 3.48
C TYR A 90 10.71 10.03 4.46
N ALA A 91 9.95 9.83 5.55
CA ALA A 91 10.24 8.79 6.54
C ALA A 91 10.21 7.38 5.94
N LEU A 92 9.34 7.12 4.97
CA LEU A 92 9.23 5.83 4.27
C LEU A 92 10.30 5.63 3.19
N GLY A 93 10.96 6.71 2.75
CA GLY A 93 11.95 6.67 1.66
C GLY A 93 11.38 6.24 0.32
N ALA A 94 10.08 6.47 0.09
CA ALA A 94 9.39 6.11 -1.14
C ALA A 94 8.16 6.99 -1.38
N VAL A 95 7.90 7.33 -2.64
CA VAL A 95 6.76 8.14 -3.09
C VAL A 95 5.93 7.32 -4.06
N ASN A 96 4.61 7.30 -3.86
CA ASN A 96 3.64 6.64 -4.77
C ASN A 96 2.64 7.62 -5.40
N THR A 97 2.68 8.90 -5.01
CA THR A 97 1.72 9.93 -5.42
C THR A 97 2.45 11.25 -5.60
N LEU A 98 2.31 11.86 -6.77
CA LEU A 98 2.83 13.18 -7.11
C LEU A 98 1.67 14.15 -7.27
N VAL A 99 1.79 15.31 -6.65
CA VAL A 99 0.83 16.42 -6.74
C VAL A 99 1.53 17.59 -7.41
N TYR A 100 0.91 18.16 -8.45
CA TYR A 100 1.46 19.31 -9.16
C TYR A 100 1.62 20.50 -8.22
N GLY A 101 2.76 21.19 -8.30
CA GLY A 101 3.05 22.41 -7.54
C GLY A 101 3.77 23.43 -8.42
N GLU A 102 3.93 24.67 -7.94
CA GLU A 102 4.43 25.79 -8.76
C GLU A 102 5.84 25.61 -9.34
N LYS A 103 6.69 24.84 -8.66
CA LYS A 103 8.11 24.63 -9.02
C LYS A 103 8.42 23.22 -9.50
N GLY A 104 7.43 22.33 -9.48
CA GLY A 104 7.60 20.89 -9.69
C GLY A 104 6.62 20.10 -8.84
N TYR A 105 6.66 18.78 -8.98
CA TYR A 105 5.81 17.90 -8.19
C TYR A 105 6.24 17.85 -6.73
N LYS A 106 5.24 17.80 -5.83
CA LYS A 106 5.41 17.36 -4.45
C LYS A 106 5.05 15.88 -4.30
N GLY A 107 5.93 15.10 -3.68
CA GLY A 107 5.77 13.67 -3.46
C GLY A 107 5.07 13.31 -2.15
N TYR A 108 4.16 12.35 -2.22
CA TYR A 108 3.40 11.78 -1.11
C TYR A 108 3.47 10.24 -1.14
N ASN A 109 3.15 9.62 0.00
CA ASN A 109 3.01 8.18 0.13
C ASN A 109 1.65 7.82 0.74
N THR A 110 0.72 7.41 -0.11
CA THR A 110 -0.66 7.07 0.28
C THR A 110 -0.82 5.58 0.65
N ASP A 111 0.19 4.74 0.41
CA ASP A 111 0.14 3.30 0.75
C ASP A 111 -0.02 3.10 2.27
N PHE A 112 0.72 3.87 3.07
CA PHE A 112 0.62 3.83 4.55
C PHE A 112 -0.80 4.13 5.02
N TYR A 113 -1.40 5.20 4.50
CA TYR A 113 -2.78 5.57 4.82
C TYR A 113 -3.76 4.48 4.37
N GLY A 114 -3.63 4.00 3.14
CA GLY A 114 -4.52 2.99 2.57
C GLY A 114 -4.51 1.70 3.40
N LEU A 115 -3.33 1.26 3.83
CA LEU A 115 -3.17 0.08 4.68
C LEU A 115 -3.72 0.31 6.08
N LYS A 116 -3.37 1.42 6.73
CA LYS A 116 -3.89 1.77 8.07
C LYS A 116 -5.41 1.83 8.08
N LYS A 117 -6.00 2.49 7.08
CA LYS A 117 -7.46 2.58 6.94
C LYS A 117 -8.08 1.20 6.72
N SER A 118 -7.45 0.33 5.92
CA SER A 118 -7.93 -1.04 5.72
C SER A 118 -7.99 -1.84 7.03
N VAL A 119 -6.94 -1.75 7.86
CA VAL A 119 -6.88 -2.39 9.18
C VAL A 119 -8.02 -1.90 10.08
N ILE A 120 -8.20 -0.58 10.18
CA ILE A 120 -9.23 0.04 11.03
C ILE A 120 -10.64 -0.30 10.54
N ASP A 121 -10.91 -0.21 9.23
CA ASP A 121 -12.23 -0.45 8.66
C ASP A 121 -12.70 -1.92 8.86
N HIS A 122 -11.76 -2.85 9.03
CA HIS A 122 -12.05 -4.27 9.33
C HIS A 122 -12.05 -4.60 10.83
N GLY A 123 -11.92 -3.61 11.72
CA GLY A 123 -11.96 -3.80 13.17
C GLY A 123 -10.80 -4.63 13.71
N ILE A 124 -9.64 -4.61 13.04
CA ILE A 124 -8.44 -5.30 13.52
C ILE A 124 -7.74 -4.40 14.54
N ASP A 125 -7.79 -4.80 15.80
CA ASP A 125 -7.13 -4.09 16.90
C ASP A 125 -5.65 -4.49 17.00
N ILE A 126 -4.75 -3.53 16.81
CA ILE A 126 -3.29 -3.73 16.84
C ILE A 126 -2.67 -3.22 18.15
N GLU A 127 -3.38 -2.41 18.94
CA GLU A 127 -2.83 -1.82 20.15
C GLU A 127 -2.44 -2.94 21.14
N ASP A 128 -1.21 -2.84 21.66
CA ASP A 128 -0.60 -3.83 22.56
C ASP A 128 -0.59 -5.27 22.02
N GLN A 129 -0.64 -5.46 20.69
CA GLN A 129 -0.56 -6.77 20.05
C GLN A 129 0.85 -7.10 19.55
N HIS A 130 1.14 -8.39 19.46
CA HIS A 130 2.29 -8.91 18.74
C HIS A 130 1.99 -8.98 17.24
N VAL A 131 2.82 -8.33 16.42
CA VAL A 131 2.68 -8.28 14.97
C VAL A 131 3.80 -9.05 14.29
N ILE A 132 3.45 -9.94 13.36
CA ILE A 132 4.41 -10.63 12.48
C ILE A 132 4.30 -10.03 11.08
N ILE A 133 5.42 -9.64 10.48
CA ILE A 133 5.48 -9.15 9.11
C ILE A 133 6.28 -10.14 8.28
N LEU A 134 5.62 -10.76 7.30
CA LEU A 134 6.23 -11.65 6.33
C LEU A 134 6.60 -10.84 5.09
N GLY A 135 7.89 -10.55 4.92
CA GLY A 135 8.46 -9.75 3.86
C GLY A 135 9.40 -8.65 4.36
N THR A 136 10.21 -8.12 3.45
CA THR A 136 11.22 -7.07 3.76
C THR A 136 11.23 -5.95 2.71
N GLY A 137 10.20 -5.87 1.87
CA GLY A 137 10.07 -4.88 0.79
C GLY A 137 9.40 -3.58 1.21
N GLY A 138 9.04 -2.73 0.25
CA GLY A 138 8.32 -1.48 0.52
C GLY A 138 6.96 -1.69 1.21
N ALA A 139 6.25 -2.75 0.83
CA ALA A 139 5.02 -3.20 1.48
C ALA A 139 5.23 -3.58 2.96
N ALA A 140 6.33 -4.28 3.27
CA ALA A 140 6.71 -4.62 4.64
C ALA A 140 7.02 -3.37 5.47
N ARG A 141 7.74 -2.41 4.89
CA ARG A 141 8.05 -1.13 5.54
C ARG A 141 6.74 -0.38 5.85
N ALA A 142 5.80 -0.27 4.91
CA ALA A 142 4.49 0.32 5.16
C ALA A 142 3.72 -0.39 6.29
N ALA A 143 3.65 -1.73 6.29
CA ALA A 143 3.01 -2.51 7.35
C ALA A 143 3.65 -2.26 8.73
N ALA A 144 4.98 -2.18 8.79
CA ALA A 144 5.69 -1.91 10.03
C ALA A 144 5.40 -0.50 10.58
N HIS A 145 5.38 0.52 9.71
CA HIS A 145 4.98 1.86 10.13
C HIS A 145 3.51 1.90 10.58
N VAL A 146 2.61 1.16 9.91
CA VAL A 146 1.21 1.05 10.35
C VAL A 146 1.14 0.46 11.75
N ALA A 147 1.83 -0.65 12.00
CA ALA A 147 1.88 -1.30 13.31
C ALA A 147 2.44 -0.39 14.42
N ILE A 148 3.53 0.35 14.14
CA ILE A 148 4.06 1.35 15.08
C ILE A 148 3.04 2.45 15.35
N SER A 149 2.38 2.97 14.29
CA SER A 149 1.40 4.06 14.42
C SER A 149 0.11 3.66 15.14
N LEU A 150 -0.14 2.35 15.26
CA LEU A 150 -1.24 1.74 15.98
C LEU A 150 -0.76 1.11 17.32
N LYS A 151 0.46 1.42 17.75
CA LYS A 151 1.06 1.04 19.03
C LYS A 151 1.07 -0.48 19.27
N ALA A 152 1.48 -1.25 18.28
CA ALA A 152 1.82 -2.65 18.49
C ALA A 152 2.83 -2.80 19.64
N GLU A 153 2.65 -3.81 20.49
CA GLU A 153 3.61 -4.13 21.55
C GLU A 153 4.94 -4.60 20.95
N SER A 154 4.88 -5.44 19.93
CA SER A 154 6.07 -5.95 19.25
C SER A 154 5.83 -6.18 17.76
N ILE A 155 6.91 -6.08 16.99
CA ILE A 155 6.94 -6.37 15.55
C ILE A 155 8.07 -7.34 15.28
N THR A 156 7.76 -8.50 14.73
CA THR A 156 8.74 -9.48 14.25
C THR A 156 8.75 -9.50 12.73
N ILE A 157 9.87 -9.11 12.13
CA ILE A 157 10.06 -9.11 10.68
C ILE A 157 10.71 -10.43 10.25
N SER A 158 10.10 -11.11 9.29
CA SER A 158 10.66 -12.33 8.72
C SER A 158 10.68 -12.26 7.20
N GLY A 159 11.75 -12.75 6.59
CA GLY A 159 11.89 -12.79 5.14
C GLY A 159 12.88 -13.85 4.69
N ARG A 160 12.85 -14.18 3.40
CA ARG A 160 13.78 -15.16 2.80
C ARG A 160 15.25 -14.77 2.99
N ASN A 161 15.55 -13.47 2.90
CA ASN A 161 16.86 -12.92 3.18
C ASN A 161 16.86 -12.31 4.59
N ALA A 162 17.50 -13.00 5.54
CA ALA A 162 17.60 -12.55 6.92
C ALA A 162 18.33 -11.19 7.05
N GLY A 163 19.30 -10.91 6.19
CA GLY A 163 20.01 -9.62 6.17
C GLY A 163 19.07 -8.44 5.89
N HIS A 164 18.14 -8.59 4.96
CA HIS A 164 17.13 -7.54 4.70
C HIS A 164 16.17 -7.34 5.87
N ALA A 165 15.82 -8.40 6.60
CA ALA A 165 14.98 -8.29 7.79
C ALA A 165 15.69 -7.52 8.92
N VAL A 166 17.00 -7.78 9.10
CA VAL A 166 17.84 -7.03 10.05
C VAL A 166 17.94 -5.55 9.64
N LEU A 167 18.16 -5.25 8.36
CA LEU A 167 18.21 -3.87 7.88
C LEU A 167 16.90 -3.12 8.17
N LEU A 168 15.75 -3.73 7.86
CA LEU A 168 14.44 -3.11 8.13
C LEU A 168 14.22 -2.91 9.64
N LYS A 169 14.63 -3.87 10.48
CA LYS A 169 14.57 -3.72 11.94
C LYS A 169 15.36 -2.50 12.42
N GLU A 170 16.59 -2.31 11.95
CA GLU A 170 17.45 -1.19 12.38
C GLU A 170 16.94 0.16 11.86
N GLU A 171 16.39 0.20 10.65
CA GLU A 171 15.70 1.40 10.14
C GLU A 171 14.52 1.81 11.03
N LEU A 172 13.68 0.86 11.45
CA LEU A 172 12.52 1.13 12.29
C LEU A 172 12.93 1.61 13.70
N LYS A 173 13.98 1.02 14.28
CA LYS A 173 14.54 1.50 15.55
C LYS A 173 15.01 2.94 15.46
N ASN A 174 15.71 3.28 14.38
CA ASN A 174 16.15 4.65 14.12
C ASN A 174 14.97 5.60 13.94
N TYR A 175 13.92 5.17 13.24
CA TYR A 175 12.68 5.93 13.08
C TYR A 175 12.01 6.23 14.42
N ILE A 176 11.84 5.24 15.30
CA ILE A 176 11.25 5.41 16.64
C ILE A 176 12.09 6.41 17.46
N LYS A 177 13.42 6.26 17.44
CA LYS A 177 14.34 7.15 18.15
C LYS A 177 14.26 8.61 17.66
N ASN A 178 14.20 8.81 16.34
CA ASN A 178 14.27 10.15 15.74
C ASN A 178 12.94 10.90 15.77
N THR A 179 11.81 10.20 15.77
CA THR A 179 10.48 10.84 15.80
C THR A 179 10.06 11.27 17.20
N GLY A 180 10.79 10.86 18.25
CA GLY A 180 10.39 11.12 19.64
C GLY A 180 9.07 10.45 20.02
N THR A 181 8.55 9.55 19.18
CA THR A 181 7.32 8.82 19.47
C THR A 181 7.61 7.87 20.62
N TYR A 182 7.07 8.16 21.81
CA TYR A 182 7.18 7.25 22.96
C TYR A 182 6.24 6.07 22.73
N VAL A 183 6.63 5.17 21.84
CA VAL A 183 5.99 3.87 21.64
C VAL A 183 6.96 2.82 22.13
N LYS A 184 6.52 2.02 23.10
CA LYS A 184 7.26 0.87 23.62
C LYS A 184 7.09 -0.33 22.67
N THR A 185 7.33 -0.14 21.37
CA THR A 185 7.26 -1.22 20.39
C THR A 185 8.60 -1.92 20.29
N TYR A 186 8.63 -3.21 20.63
CA TYR A 186 9.82 -4.05 20.51
C TYR A 186 9.98 -4.55 19.06
N ILE A 187 11.10 -4.19 18.40
CA ILE A 187 11.36 -4.60 17.01
C ILE A 187 12.34 -5.77 16.96
N ASN A 188 11.86 -6.89 16.44
CA ASN A 188 12.57 -8.16 16.26
C ASN A 188 12.67 -8.53 14.78
N SER A 189 13.59 -9.44 14.47
CA SER A 189 13.74 -9.99 13.12
C SER A 189 14.23 -11.44 13.20
N CYS A 190 13.71 -12.31 12.36
CA CYS A 190 14.12 -13.71 12.27
C CYS A 190 14.14 -14.19 10.81
N SER A 191 14.74 -15.36 10.57
CA SER A 191 14.62 -16.03 9.27
C SER A 191 13.24 -16.69 9.14
N MET A 192 12.80 -16.93 7.90
CA MET A 192 11.56 -17.69 7.66
C MET A 192 11.62 -19.11 8.23
N GLU A 193 12.80 -19.74 8.19
CA GLU A 193 13.02 -21.07 8.77
C GLU A 193 12.83 -21.05 10.29
N LEU A 194 13.41 -20.05 10.98
CA LEU A 194 13.22 -19.91 12.42
C LEU A 194 11.76 -19.62 12.75
N MET A 195 11.09 -18.77 11.97
CA MET A 195 9.67 -18.47 12.18
C MET A 195 8.78 -19.72 12.10
N GLN A 196 9.06 -20.61 11.14
CA GLN A 196 8.37 -21.90 11.03
C GLN A 196 8.66 -22.85 12.20
N LYS A 197 9.87 -22.79 12.79
CA LYS A 197 10.23 -23.60 13.95
C LYS A 197 9.62 -23.07 15.26
N GLU A 198 9.72 -21.77 15.50
CA GLU A 198 9.23 -21.14 16.73
C GLU A 198 7.71 -21.21 16.86
N THR A 199 6.97 -21.13 15.75
CA THR A 199 5.51 -21.29 15.76
C THR A 199 5.03 -22.67 16.19
N ARG A 200 5.89 -23.71 16.05
CA ARG A 200 5.67 -25.04 16.64
C ARG A 200 5.99 -25.10 18.13
N ALA A 201 6.85 -24.22 18.63
CA ALA A 201 7.32 -24.18 20.02
C ALA A 201 6.44 -23.33 20.96
N TYR A 202 5.56 -22.47 20.43
CA TYR A 202 4.55 -21.79 21.23
C TYR A 202 3.58 -22.82 21.84
N ASP A 203 3.58 -22.98 23.15
CA ASP A 203 2.63 -23.83 23.88
C ASP A 203 1.23 -23.16 23.91
N ASP A 204 0.16 -23.95 23.82
CA ASP A 204 -1.24 -23.47 23.78
C ASP A 204 -1.64 -22.74 25.08
N LYS A 205 -0.85 -22.91 26.15
CA LYS A 205 -1.16 -22.39 27.50
C LYS A 205 -0.77 -20.93 27.74
N ASP A 206 0.05 -20.31 26.89
CA ASP A 206 0.61 -18.97 27.12
C ASP A 206 0.35 -17.94 26.01
N SER A 207 -0.35 -18.29 24.92
CA SER A 207 -0.29 -17.45 23.73
C SER A 207 -1.31 -16.29 23.71
N ASN A 208 -0.85 -15.09 24.09
CA ASN A 208 -1.32 -13.87 23.44
C ASN A 208 -1.00 -14.00 21.94
N GLY A 209 -1.94 -14.55 21.16
CA GLY A 209 -1.77 -14.75 19.72
C GLY A 209 -1.37 -13.48 18.96
N TYR A 210 -1.06 -13.59 17.67
CA TYR A 210 -0.46 -12.50 16.89
C TYR A 210 -1.30 -12.07 15.69
N ILE A 211 -1.05 -10.86 15.21
CA ILE A 211 -1.58 -10.35 13.94
C ILE A 211 -0.50 -10.50 12.88
N VAL A 212 -0.85 -11.04 11.72
CA VAL A 212 0.12 -11.27 10.64
C VAL A 212 -0.15 -10.35 9.44
N PHE A 213 0.89 -9.68 8.97
CA PHE A 213 0.93 -9.03 7.66
C PHE A 213 1.72 -9.88 6.69
N GLN A 214 1.06 -10.44 5.68
CA GLN A 214 1.71 -10.96 4.49
C GLN A 214 1.95 -9.79 3.54
N THR A 215 3.23 -9.51 3.26
CA THR A 215 3.64 -8.39 2.40
C THR A 215 4.50 -8.83 1.21
N THR A 216 4.48 -10.12 0.90
CA THR A 216 5.26 -10.73 -0.19
C THR A 216 4.38 -10.96 -1.42
N PRO A 217 4.96 -11.07 -2.63
CA PRO A 217 4.17 -11.43 -3.81
C PRO A 217 3.78 -12.92 -3.86
N VAL A 218 4.09 -13.73 -2.83
CA VAL A 218 3.74 -15.17 -2.83
C VAL A 218 2.23 -15.34 -2.86
N GLY A 219 1.73 -16.13 -3.81
CA GLY A 219 0.30 -16.34 -4.03
C GLY A 219 -0.35 -15.31 -4.96
N MET A 220 0.41 -14.31 -5.42
CA MET A 220 -0.05 -13.32 -6.40
C MET A 220 -0.05 -13.89 -7.82
N TYR A 221 -1.04 -13.52 -8.63
CA TYR A 221 -1.07 -13.81 -10.06
C TYR A 221 0.25 -13.37 -10.75
N PRO A 222 0.83 -14.18 -11.66
CA PRO A 222 0.27 -15.42 -12.22
C PRO A 222 0.53 -16.68 -11.38
N ASP A 223 1.40 -16.62 -10.37
CA ASP A 223 1.76 -17.79 -9.55
C ASP A 223 0.91 -17.88 -8.27
N ILE A 224 -0.33 -18.30 -8.45
CA ILE A 224 -1.34 -18.31 -7.38
C ILE A 224 -1.23 -19.50 -6.42
N ASN A 225 -0.40 -20.49 -6.73
CA ASN A 225 -0.26 -21.73 -5.94
C ASN A 225 0.74 -21.58 -4.78
N GLY A 226 1.49 -20.48 -4.75
CA GLY A 226 2.43 -20.18 -3.68
C GLY A 226 1.74 -20.02 -2.32
N CYS A 227 2.38 -20.53 -1.27
CA CYS A 227 1.98 -20.31 0.12
C CYS A 227 3.19 -19.86 0.93
N ILE A 228 3.06 -18.74 1.65
CA ILE A 228 4.17 -18.18 2.44
C ILE A 228 4.44 -19.01 3.71
N MET A 229 3.42 -19.71 4.21
CA MET A 229 3.46 -20.46 5.46
C MET A 229 2.54 -21.67 5.36
N GLU A 230 3.09 -22.89 5.39
CA GLU A 230 2.28 -24.12 5.27
C GLU A 230 1.85 -24.70 6.63
N ASP A 231 2.43 -24.21 7.72
CA ASP A 231 2.15 -24.74 9.06
C ASP A 231 0.76 -24.32 9.56
N LYS A 232 -0.16 -25.27 9.72
CA LYS A 232 -1.51 -25.02 10.27
C LYS A 232 -1.48 -24.48 11.70
N GLY A 233 -0.46 -24.83 12.48
CA GLY A 233 -0.26 -24.31 13.84
C GLY A 233 -0.03 -22.80 13.84
N PHE A 234 0.59 -22.25 12.79
CA PHE A 234 0.76 -20.81 12.62
C PHE A 234 -0.59 -20.09 12.56
N TYR A 235 -1.51 -20.58 11.73
CA TYR A 235 -2.80 -19.93 11.50
C TYR A 235 -3.73 -20.02 12.71
N LYS A 236 -3.69 -21.13 13.47
CA LYS A 236 -4.47 -21.31 14.70
C LYS A 236 -4.18 -20.24 15.76
N LYS A 237 -2.93 -19.76 15.82
CA LYS A 237 -2.45 -18.75 16.77
C LYS A 237 -2.67 -17.31 16.29
N CYS A 238 -3.02 -17.11 15.03
CA CYS A 238 -3.36 -15.78 14.53
C CYS A 238 -4.63 -15.24 15.22
N LYS A 239 -4.66 -13.94 15.47
CA LYS A 239 -5.87 -13.17 15.81
C LYS A 239 -6.54 -12.64 14.54
N ALA A 240 -5.75 -12.10 13.62
CA ALA A 240 -6.17 -11.64 12.31
C ALA A 240 -5.01 -11.66 11.31
N GLY A 241 -5.33 -11.65 10.01
CA GLY A 241 -4.36 -11.66 8.93
C GLY A 241 -4.68 -10.58 7.90
N ILE A 242 -3.64 -9.87 7.48
CA ILE A 242 -3.72 -8.86 6.43
C ILE A 242 -2.73 -9.26 5.34
N GLU A 243 -3.21 -9.35 4.11
CA GLU A 243 -2.39 -9.59 2.93
C GLU A 243 -2.49 -8.41 1.98
N LEU A 244 -1.35 -8.02 1.39
CA LEU A 244 -1.32 -6.89 0.45
C LEU A 244 -1.58 -7.31 -1.01
N VAL A 245 -1.56 -8.62 -1.29
CA VAL A 245 -2.02 -9.20 -2.55
C VAL A 245 -3.54 -9.06 -2.65
N TYR A 246 -4.03 -8.63 -3.81
CA TYR A 246 -5.46 -8.54 -4.14
C TYR A 246 -5.84 -9.30 -5.41
N ASN A 247 -4.85 -9.83 -6.13
CA ASN A 247 -5.07 -10.67 -7.31
C ASN A 247 -4.28 -11.97 -7.16
N PRO A 248 -4.94 -13.11 -6.88
CA PRO A 248 -6.39 -13.29 -6.74
C PRO A 248 -6.95 -12.68 -5.44
N LEU A 249 -8.27 -12.55 -5.34
CA LEU A 249 -8.94 -12.07 -4.12
C LEU A 249 -8.77 -13.02 -2.93
N LYS A 250 -8.60 -14.31 -3.20
CA LYS A 250 -8.35 -15.36 -2.19
C LYS A 250 -7.08 -16.13 -2.54
N THR A 251 -5.98 -15.80 -1.87
CA THR A 251 -4.73 -16.57 -1.95
C THR A 251 -4.78 -17.76 -0.99
N ARG A 252 -3.78 -18.65 -1.05
CA ARG A 252 -3.61 -19.72 -0.06
C ARG A 252 -3.45 -19.20 1.37
N PHE A 253 -2.89 -18.00 1.56
CA PHE A 253 -2.78 -17.38 2.89
C PHE A 253 -4.15 -16.99 3.44
N ILE A 254 -4.97 -16.31 2.63
CA ILE A 254 -6.35 -15.95 3.02
C ILE A 254 -7.16 -17.20 3.33
N ILE A 255 -7.11 -18.21 2.46
CA ILE A 255 -7.81 -19.49 2.67
C ILE A 255 -7.36 -20.16 3.97
N SER A 256 -6.07 -20.21 4.26
CA SER A 256 -5.54 -20.84 5.49
C SER A 256 -5.96 -20.09 6.76
N MET A 257 -6.10 -18.76 6.71
CA MET A 257 -6.66 -17.97 7.82
C MET A 257 -8.15 -18.26 8.01
N GLU A 258 -8.93 -18.31 6.93
CA GLU A 258 -10.36 -18.63 6.96
C GLU A 258 -10.61 -20.05 7.49
N GLU A 259 -9.84 -21.05 7.05
CA GLU A 259 -9.89 -22.43 7.54
C GLU A 259 -9.55 -22.55 9.03
N ALA A 260 -8.72 -21.65 9.56
CA ALA A 260 -8.42 -21.54 10.98
C ALA A 260 -9.46 -20.72 11.77
N GLY A 261 -10.55 -20.28 11.13
CA GLY A 261 -11.62 -19.49 11.73
C GLY A 261 -11.20 -18.06 12.07
N LYS A 262 -10.22 -17.49 11.36
CA LYS A 262 -9.65 -16.16 11.64
C LYS A 262 -10.09 -15.12 10.61
N THR A 263 -10.19 -13.87 11.04
CA THR A 263 -10.40 -12.74 10.13
C THR A 263 -9.21 -12.58 9.20
N ALA A 264 -9.47 -12.48 7.90
CA ALA A 264 -8.47 -12.29 6.86
C ALA A 264 -8.88 -11.15 5.92
N VAL A 265 -7.96 -10.23 5.63
CA VAL A 265 -8.20 -9.06 4.76
C VAL A 265 -7.19 -9.09 3.63
N ASN A 266 -7.65 -9.03 2.38
CA ASN A 266 -6.78 -8.95 1.20
C ASN A 266 -6.42 -7.48 0.86
N GLY A 267 -5.60 -7.31 -0.18
CA GLY A 267 -5.05 -6.00 -0.53
C GLY A 267 -6.04 -5.04 -1.22
N LEU A 268 -7.27 -5.46 -1.51
CA LEU A 268 -8.18 -4.67 -2.37
C LEU A 268 -8.61 -3.37 -1.69
N ASP A 269 -8.99 -3.43 -0.41
CA ASP A 269 -9.39 -2.22 0.31
C ASP A 269 -8.20 -1.28 0.53
N MET A 270 -6.98 -1.80 0.70
CA MET A 270 -5.77 -0.98 0.70
C MET A 270 -5.59 -0.26 -0.65
N LEU A 271 -5.70 -0.98 -1.77
CA LEU A 271 -5.60 -0.42 -3.13
C LEU A 271 -6.62 0.71 -3.34
N ILE A 272 -7.86 0.52 -2.89
CA ILE A 272 -8.93 1.51 -3.01
C ILE A 272 -8.64 2.73 -2.13
N ASN A 273 -8.32 2.50 -0.86
CA ASN A 273 -8.12 3.58 0.12
C ASN A 273 -6.91 4.47 -0.24
N GLN A 274 -5.80 3.89 -0.71
CA GLN A 274 -4.64 4.69 -1.17
C GLN A 274 -4.96 5.51 -2.43
N GLY A 275 -5.79 4.96 -3.32
CA GLY A 275 -6.18 5.61 -4.56
C GLY A 275 -7.12 6.78 -4.30
N ILE A 276 -8.09 6.59 -3.41
CA ILE A 276 -8.98 7.66 -2.95
C ILE A 276 -8.18 8.81 -2.35
N LEU A 277 -7.23 8.54 -1.45
CA LEU A 277 -6.40 9.61 -0.89
C LEU A 277 -5.58 10.34 -1.98
N SER A 278 -5.05 9.61 -2.96
CA SER A 278 -4.34 10.22 -4.09
C SER A 278 -5.26 11.17 -4.86
N TRP A 279 -6.50 10.75 -5.13
CA TRP A 279 -7.50 11.58 -5.79
C TRP A 279 -7.85 12.84 -5.00
N GLU A 280 -8.05 12.69 -3.69
CA GLU A 280 -8.36 13.81 -2.79
C GLU A 280 -7.22 14.84 -2.77
N LEU A 281 -5.97 14.38 -2.73
CA LEU A 281 -4.79 15.25 -2.80
C LEU A 281 -4.71 16.06 -4.11
N TRP A 282 -5.19 15.52 -5.23
CA TRP A 282 -5.18 16.21 -6.52
C TRP A 282 -6.36 17.16 -6.75
N ASN A 283 -7.39 17.08 -5.92
CA ASN A 283 -8.64 17.81 -6.09
C ASN A 283 -8.94 18.64 -4.83
N ASP A 284 -7.92 19.25 -4.24
CA ASP A 284 -8.02 20.17 -3.10
C ASP A 284 -8.82 19.60 -1.90
N GLY A 285 -8.65 18.30 -1.63
CA GLY A 285 -9.32 17.61 -0.53
C GLY A 285 -10.78 17.24 -0.80
N MET A 286 -11.24 17.27 -2.05
CA MET A 286 -12.60 16.84 -2.42
C MET A 286 -12.82 15.36 -2.08
N THR A 287 -13.52 15.12 -0.98
CA THR A 287 -13.70 13.78 -0.40
C THR A 287 -14.48 12.84 -1.30
N VAL A 288 -14.01 11.59 -1.43
CA VAL A 288 -14.75 10.54 -2.13
C VAL A 288 -15.72 9.85 -1.17
N ASN A 289 -17.02 9.98 -1.44
CA ASN A 289 -18.04 9.42 -0.56
C ASN A 289 -18.13 7.88 -0.60
N SER A 290 -18.82 7.31 0.38
CA SER A 290 -18.98 5.86 0.55
C SER A 290 -19.68 5.16 -0.61
N TYR A 291 -20.61 5.84 -1.30
CA TYR A 291 -21.28 5.31 -2.49
C TYR A 291 -20.27 5.06 -3.63
N ILE A 292 -19.43 6.05 -3.94
CA ILE A 292 -18.39 5.92 -4.97
C ILE A 292 -17.40 4.82 -4.59
N ARG A 293 -16.94 4.79 -3.33
CA ARG A 293 -16.06 3.73 -2.81
C ARG A 293 -16.66 2.33 -3.01
N LYS A 294 -17.93 2.14 -2.67
CA LYS A 294 -18.63 0.84 -2.83
C LYS A 294 -18.73 0.45 -4.31
N LYS A 295 -19.00 1.42 -5.19
CA LYS A 295 -19.07 1.20 -6.65
C LYS A 295 -17.72 0.75 -7.21
N ILE A 296 -16.63 1.40 -6.80
CA ILE A 296 -15.27 0.99 -7.16
C ILE A 296 -15.03 -0.46 -6.73
N LYS A 297 -15.27 -0.77 -5.45
CA LYS A 297 -15.02 -2.11 -4.91
C LYS A 297 -15.74 -3.19 -5.73
N LEU A 298 -17.04 -2.99 -6.00
CA LEU A 298 -17.84 -3.92 -6.79
C LEU A 298 -17.28 -4.13 -8.21
N GLU A 299 -16.89 -3.06 -8.90
CA GLU A 299 -16.34 -3.18 -10.26
C GLU A 299 -14.97 -3.86 -10.28
N LEU A 300 -14.11 -3.57 -9.31
CA LEU A 300 -12.80 -4.23 -9.20
C LEU A 300 -12.95 -5.71 -8.85
N GLU A 301 -13.88 -6.07 -7.96
CA GLU A 301 -14.17 -7.48 -7.63
C GLU A 301 -14.67 -8.25 -8.85
N LYS A 302 -15.52 -7.66 -9.69
CA LYS A 302 -15.96 -8.29 -10.95
C LYS A 302 -14.78 -8.56 -11.88
N LEU A 303 -13.90 -7.58 -12.06
CA LEU A 303 -12.72 -7.72 -12.93
C LEU A 303 -11.72 -8.77 -12.43
N LEU A 304 -11.60 -8.94 -11.12
CA LEU A 304 -10.69 -9.91 -10.51
C LEU A 304 -11.25 -11.34 -10.46
N ASN A 305 -12.55 -11.51 -10.68
CA ASN A 305 -13.20 -12.82 -10.75
C ASN A 305 -13.42 -13.33 -12.19
N ASN A 306 -13.13 -12.50 -13.19
CA ASN A 306 -13.20 -12.84 -14.62
C ASN A 306 -11.82 -13.17 -15.17
#